data_AF-A0A960R4X6-F1
#
_entry.id   AF-A0A960R4X6-F1
#
_cell.length_a   1.000
_cell.length_b   1.000
_cell.length_c   1.000
_cell.angle_alpha   90.00
_cell.angle_beta   90.00
_cell.angle_gamma   90.00
#
_symmetry.space_group_name_H-M   'P 1'
#
loop_
_entity.id
_entity.type
_entity.pdbx_description
1 polymer ?
#
loop_
_entity_poly.entity_id
_entity_poly.type
_entity_poly.pdbx_seq_one_letter_code
_entity_poly.pdbx_strand_id
1 'polypeptide(L)'
;KGVLNDGKRVAASNWITGEGDWFLFRNLSTKAVKSHLGGYLNFRDLPGVSDFDGTLSRWTSKWVEGVETVTDDPVEVVGSSFVRRIKGEDPKLLGESGEGVLTLIGWDEPESFGISWNAKNRLFINGYRLLKGGINPRNGLVSGAFIDPETGQKAIFGGALLQKQGMVGGRFVRGEETGQILIEAND
;
A
#
# COMPACT_ATOMS: atom_id res chain seq x y z
N LYS A 1 -3.42 -16.75 3.32
CA LYS A 1 -4.39 -17.45 2.43
C LYS A 1 -3.63 -17.91 1.20
N GLY A 2 -3.78 -19.17 0.79
CA GLY A 2 -3.12 -19.76 -0.37
C GLY A 2 -4.07 -20.70 -1.10
N VAL A 3 -3.63 -21.21 -2.26
CA VAL A 3 -4.35 -22.23 -3.02
C VAL A 3 -3.38 -23.40 -3.20
N LEU A 4 -3.79 -24.60 -2.80
CA LEU A 4 -3.01 -25.83 -3.00
C LEU A 4 -3.03 -26.24 -4.47
N ASN A 5 -2.14 -27.16 -4.85
CA ASN A 5 -2.08 -27.67 -6.23
C ASN A 5 -3.38 -28.37 -6.69
N ASP A 6 -4.25 -28.79 -5.76
CA ASP A 6 -5.58 -29.36 -6.04
C ASP A 6 -6.70 -28.30 -6.13
N GLY A 7 -6.35 -27.01 -6.08
CA GLY A 7 -7.30 -25.89 -6.15
C GLY A 7 -7.97 -25.55 -4.82
N LYS A 8 -7.71 -26.27 -3.72
CA LYS A 8 -8.30 -25.94 -2.41
C LYS A 8 -7.69 -24.68 -1.82
N ARG A 9 -8.57 -23.81 -1.31
CA ARG A 9 -8.18 -22.61 -0.57
C ARG A 9 -7.76 -23.01 0.83
N VAL A 10 -6.56 -22.61 1.23
CA VAL A 10 -6.05 -22.77 2.59
C VAL A 10 -5.94 -21.41 3.28
N ALA A 11 -6.35 -21.38 4.54
CA ALA A 11 -6.06 -20.30 5.46
C ALA A 11 -5.14 -20.85 6.56
N ALA A 12 -4.09 -20.11 6.89
CA ALA A 12 -3.26 -20.38 8.04
C ALA A 12 -3.55 -19.28 9.07
N SER A 13 -3.72 -19.69 10.31
CA SER A 13 -3.66 -18.84 11.49
C SER A 13 -2.33 -19.11 12.17
N ASN A 14 -1.73 -18.09 12.77
CA ASN A 14 -0.54 -18.23 13.58
C ASN A 14 -0.79 -17.57 14.94
N TRP A 15 -0.05 -18.01 15.95
CA TRP A 15 -0.15 -17.42 17.28
C TRP A 15 0.60 -16.09 17.31
N ILE A 16 0.01 -15.10 17.96
CA ILE A 16 0.69 -13.87 18.35
C ILE A 16 1.21 -14.11 19.77
N THR A 17 2.41 -13.68 20.10
CA THR A 17 2.92 -13.80 21.48
C THR A 17 2.02 -13.02 22.44
N GLY A 18 2.12 -13.29 23.74
CA GLY A 18 1.40 -12.48 24.75
C GLY A 18 1.81 -11.00 24.73
N GLU A 19 2.97 -10.69 24.15
CA GLU A 19 3.54 -9.34 24.01
C GLU A 19 3.15 -8.66 22.69
N GLY A 20 2.34 -9.34 21.84
CA GLY A 20 1.88 -8.79 20.57
C GLY A 20 2.81 -9.07 19.39
N ASP A 21 3.92 -9.79 19.59
CA ASP A 21 4.86 -10.06 18.51
C ASP A 21 4.37 -11.14 17.55
N TRP A 22 4.64 -10.91 16.27
CA TRP A 22 4.31 -11.83 15.21
C TRP A 22 5.36 -11.80 14.11
N PHE A 23 5.91 -12.96 13.79
CA PHE A 23 6.80 -13.11 12.64
C PHE A 23 5.98 -13.33 11.36
N LEU A 24 6.05 -12.36 10.44
CA LEU A 24 5.50 -12.48 9.10
C LEU A 24 6.51 -13.22 8.22
N PHE A 25 6.02 -14.21 7.48
CA PHE A 25 6.74 -14.77 6.34
C PHE A 25 5.78 -14.98 5.17
N ARG A 26 6.18 -14.51 3.99
CA ARG A 26 5.43 -14.66 2.75
C ARG A 26 6.38 -14.97 1.60
N ASN A 27 6.14 -16.09 0.94
CA ASN A 27 6.79 -16.40 -0.31
C ASN A 27 6.26 -15.48 -1.43
N LEU A 28 7.16 -14.77 -2.10
CA LEU A 28 6.90 -13.88 -3.23
C LEU A 28 7.51 -14.41 -4.54
N SER A 29 8.01 -15.65 -4.52
CA SER A 29 8.72 -16.26 -5.63
C SER A 29 7.83 -16.40 -6.87
N THR A 30 8.41 -16.10 -8.02
CA THR A 30 7.87 -16.38 -9.34
C THR A 30 8.62 -17.55 -9.99
N LYS A 31 8.30 -17.86 -11.25
CA LYS A 31 9.08 -18.83 -12.04
C LYS A 31 10.52 -18.35 -12.26
N ALA A 32 10.72 -17.04 -12.45
CA ALA A 32 12.01 -16.46 -12.80
C ALA A 32 12.84 -16.02 -11.59
N VAL A 33 12.19 -15.66 -10.47
CA VAL A 33 12.86 -15.08 -9.31
C VAL A 33 12.39 -15.77 -8.03
N LYS A 34 13.33 -16.19 -7.19
CA LYS A 34 13.02 -16.67 -5.85
C LYS A 34 13.10 -15.50 -4.89
N SER A 35 11.99 -15.17 -4.25
CA SER A 35 11.94 -14.08 -3.27
C SER A 35 10.99 -14.37 -2.13
N HIS A 36 11.31 -13.80 -0.98
CA HIS A 36 10.54 -13.91 0.25
C HIS A 36 10.45 -12.55 0.91
N LEU A 37 9.32 -12.28 1.54
CA LEU A 37 9.12 -11.16 2.44
C LEU A 37 8.99 -11.71 3.84
N GLY A 38 9.68 -11.14 4.80
CA GLY A 38 9.40 -11.44 6.19
C GLY A 38 10.06 -10.48 7.16
N GLY A 39 9.76 -10.67 8.43
CA GLY A 39 10.16 -9.77 9.49
C GLY A 39 9.18 -9.82 10.65
N TYR A 40 9.33 -8.87 11.57
CA TYR A 40 8.58 -8.84 12.80
C TYR A 40 7.55 -7.72 12.76
N LEU A 41 6.32 -8.04 13.15
CA LEU A 41 5.27 -7.09 13.45
C LEU A 41 4.99 -7.15 14.95
N ASN A 42 4.79 -6.00 15.57
CA ASN A 42 4.30 -5.87 16.94
C ASN A 42 2.87 -5.32 16.88
N PHE A 43 1.90 -6.14 17.29
CA PHE A 43 0.50 -5.77 17.40
C PHE A 43 0.26 -5.09 18.73
N ARG A 44 0.16 -3.76 18.68
CA ARG A 44 -0.15 -2.91 19.82
C ARG A 44 -1.01 -1.75 19.35
N ASP A 45 -2.01 -1.41 20.14
CA ASP A 45 -2.78 -0.19 19.91
C ASP A 45 -1.94 1.02 20.34
N LEU A 46 -1.46 1.78 19.36
CA LEU A 46 -0.94 3.11 19.56
C LEU A 46 -2.03 4.11 19.18
N PRO A 47 -2.68 4.76 20.16
CA PRO A 47 -3.80 5.67 19.89
C PRO A 47 -3.43 6.76 18.89
N GLY A 48 -4.21 6.88 17.82
CA GLY A 48 -3.98 7.85 16.74
C GLY A 48 -2.78 7.55 15.83
N VAL A 49 -2.01 6.48 16.09
CA VAL A 49 -0.79 6.18 15.34
C VAL A 49 -0.91 4.87 14.58
N SER A 50 -1.13 3.72 15.23
CA SER A 50 -1.17 2.43 14.53
C SER A 50 -1.87 1.36 15.36
N ASP A 51 -2.26 0.26 14.71
CA ASP A 51 -2.71 -0.99 15.35
C ASP A 51 -1.61 -2.06 15.33
N PHE A 52 -0.59 -1.87 14.48
CA PHE A 52 0.65 -2.60 14.51
C PHE A 52 1.75 -1.78 13.85
N ASP A 53 2.98 -2.07 14.24
CA ASP A 53 4.18 -1.57 13.59
C ASP A 53 5.22 -2.69 13.47
N GLY A 54 6.36 -2.41 12.86
CA GLY A 54 7.47 -3.34 12.81
C GLY A 54 8.37 -3.13 11.62
N THR A 55 9.05 -4.19 11.21
CA THR A 55 10.05 -4.13 10.14
C THR A 55 9.95 -5.36 9.25
N LEU A 56 9.93 -5.14 7.95
CA LEU A 56 9.94 -6.19 6.93
C LEU A 56 11.15 -6.06 6.02
N SER A 57 11.81 -7.17 5.74
CA SER A 57 12.87 -7.27 4.75
C SER A 57 12.43 -8.17 3.59
N ARG A 58 12.86 -7.82 2.38
CA ARG A 58 12.72 -8.70 1.22
C ARG A 58 14.05 -9.40 0.98
N TRP A 59 14.00 -10.72 0.91
CA TRP A 59 15.12 -11.57 0.50
C TRP A 59 14.90 -12.02 -0.92
N THR A 60 15.86 -11.74 -1.81
CA THR A 60 15.83 -12.21 -3.19
C THR A 60 17.05 -13.06 -3.46
N SER A 61 16.84 -14.33 -3.83
CA SER A 61 17.91 -15.15 -4.40
C SER A 61 17.81 -15.11 -5.93
N LYS A 62 18.81 -14.46 -6.55
CA LYS A 62 19.02 -14.58 -7.99
C LYS A 62 19.84 -15.85 -8.21
N TRP A 63 19.26 -16.86 -8.84
CA TRP A 63 20.03 -18.00 -9.35
C TRP A 63 20.76 -17.54 -10.62
N VAL A 64 21.91 -16.91 -10.44
CA VAL A 64 22.95 -16.78 -11.47
C VAL A 64 24.20 -17.38 -10.86
N GLU A 65 24.88 -18.23 -11.62
CA GLU A 65 26.08 -18.96 -11.20
C GLU A 65 27.07 -18.00 -10.49
N GLY A 66 27.24 -18.17 -9.17
CA GLY A 66 28.21 -17.40 -8.38
C GLY A 66 27.75 -16.15 -7.62
N VAL A 67 26.44 -15.87 -7.40
CA VAL A 67 26.00 -14.65 -6.68
C VAL A 67 25.15 -14.92 -5.42
N GLU A 68 25.46 -14.12 -4.38
CA GLU A 68 24.91 -14.07 -3.03
C GLU A 68 23.39 -13.79 -2.94
N THR A 69 22.79 -14.19 -1.83
CA THR A 69 21.44 -13.78 -1.44
C THR A 69 21.45 -12.28 -1.19
N VAL A 70 20.70 -11.51 -1.98
CA VAL A 70 20.55 -10.07 -1.74
C VAL A 70 19.37 -9.87 -0.79
N THR A 71 19.66 -9.29 0.36
CA THR A 71 18.66 -8.80 1.29
C THR A 71 18.50 -7.31 1.03
N ASP A 72 17.27 -6.86 0.76
CA ASP A 72 16.98 -5.43 0.75
C ASP A 72 17.05 -4.89 2.18
N ASP A 73 17.36 -3.60 2.32
CA ASP A 73 17.31 -2.93 3.61
C ASP A 73 15.94 -3.14 4.28
N PRO A 74 15.92 -3.41 5.60
CA PRO A 74 14.66 -3.54 6.33
C PRO A 74 13.83 -2.25 6.19
N VAL A 75 12.54 -2.41 5.88
CA VAL A 75 11.59 -1.31 5.75
C VAL A 75 10.67 -1.30 6.95
N GLU A 76 10.51 -0.13 7.57
CA GLU A 76 9.53 0.08 8.63
C GLU A 76 8.12 0.00 8.07
N VAL A 77 7.24 -0.65 8.81
CA VAL A 77 5.84 -0.77 8.45
C VAL A 77 4.95 -0.34 9.59
N VAL A 78 3.85 0.29 9.24
CA VAL A 78 2.74 0.59 10.13
C VAL A 78 1.46 0.10 9.49
N GLY A 79 0.49 -0.26 10.32
CA GLY A 79 -0.84 -0.55 9.84
C GLY A 79 -1.91 -0.10 10.79
N SER A 80 -3.12 0.00 10.25
CA SER A 80 -4.32 0.34 10.98
C SER A 80 -5.44 -0.60 10.54
N SER A 81 -6.24 -1.03 11.50
CA SER A 81 -7.50 -1.71 11.29
C SER A 81 -8.45 -0.80 10.52
N PHE A 82 -9.09 -1.36 9.50
CA PHE A 82 -10.07 -0.62 8.72
C PHE A 82 -11.47 -0.88 9.26
N VAL A 83 -12.08 0.16 9.82
CA VAL A 83 -13.49 0.17 10.20
C VAL A 83 -14.31 0.70 9.03
N ARG A 84 -15.12 -0.18 8.46
CA ARG A 84 -16.05 0.18 7.39
C ARG A 84 -17.11 1.15 7.92
N ARG A 85 -17.21 2.33 7.29
CA ARG A 85 -18.30 3.28 7.54
C ARG A 85 -19.67 2.73 7.11
N ILE A 86 -20.70 3.12 7.86
CA ILE A 86 -22.09 2.71 7.59
C ILE A 86 -22.58 3.42 6.32
N LYS A 87 -23.42 2.75 5.52
CA LYS A 87 -23.97 3.34 4.29
C LYS A 87 -24.76 4.61 4.64
N GLY A 88 -24.33 5.76 4.11
CA GLY A 88 -24.96 7.06 4.34
C GLY A 88 -24.08 8.03 5.14
N GLU A 89 -23.00 7.55 5.76
CA GLU A 89 -21.96 8.42 6.30
C GLU A 89 -21.13 9.02 5.18
N ASP A 90 -20.75 10.29 5.36
CA ASP A 90 -19.90 11.02 4.42
C ASP A 90 -18.57 10.24 4.22
N PRO A 91 -18.15 9.97 2.98
CA PRO A 91 -16.89 9.29 2.66
C PRO A 91 -15.61 10.04 3.07
N LYS A 92 -15.64 10.90 4.09
CA LYS A 92 -14.50 11.58 4.75
C LYS A 92 -13.51 10.55 5.31
N LEU A 93 -12.84 9.85 4.41
CA LEU A 93 -11.86 8.80 4.67
C LEU A 93 -10.47 9.41 4.85
N LEU A 94 -10.28 10.65 4.36
CA LEU A 94 -9.01 11.39 4.34
C LEU A 94 -9.23 12.89 4.63
N GLY A 95 -10.13 13.25 5.55
CA GLY A 95 -10.35 14.67 5.90
C GLY A 95 -11.73 15.20 5.54
N GLU A 96 -12.03 16.41 6.04
CA GLU A 96 -13.36 17.02 5.96
C GLU A 96 -13.60 17.79 4.66
N SER A 97 -12.54 18.33 4.07
CA SER A 97 -12.56 19.16 2.86
C SER A 97 -12.82 18.35 1.58
N GLY A 98 -12.48 17.05 1.60
CA GLY A 98 -12.44 16.23 0.38
C GLY A 98 -11.29 16.61 -0.54
N GLU A 99 -10.33 17.40 -0.05
CA GLU A 99 -9.11 17.80 -0.74
C GLU A 99 -7.90 17.15 -0.08
N GLY A 100 -6.81 17.02 -0.82
CA GLY A 100 -5.57 16.45 -0.28
C GLY A 100 -4.40 16.64 -1.22
N VAL A 101 -3.29 16.02 -0.85
CA VAL A 101 -2.06 15.98 -1.66
C VAL A 101 -1.72 14.53 -1.96
N LEU A 102 -1.47 14.21 -3.23
CA LEU A 102 -0.83 12.98 -3.66
C LEU A 102 0.64 13.27 -3.91
N THR A 103 1.52 12.60 -3.17
CA THR A 103 2.97 12.65 -3.37
C THR A 103 3.45 11.34 -4.00
N LEU A 104 4.20 11.45 -5.09
CA LEU A 104 4.88 10.34 -5.74
C LEU A 104 6.36 10.37 -5.37
N ILE A 105 6.85 9.30 -4.75
CA ILE A 105 8.26 9.17 -4.32
C ILE A 105 8.92 8.09 -5.17
N GLY A 106 10.11 8.37 -5.72
CA GLY A 106 10.76 7.49 -6.70
C GLY A 106 10.31 7.74 -8.14
N TRP A 107 9.60 8.85 -8.37
CA TRP A 107 9.61 9.57 -9.64
C TRP A 107 10.93 10.36 -9.71
N ASP A 108 11.42 10.70 -10.91
CA ASP A 108 12.74 11.32 -11.14
C ASP A 108 13.11 12.37 -10.07
N GLU A 109 12.12 13.20 -9.70
CA GLU A 109 12.09 13.95 -8.46
C GLU A 109 10.75 13.72 -7.74
N PRO A 110 10.67 13.80 -6.39
CA PRO A 110 9.41 13.70 -5.68
C PRO A 110 8.42 14.76 -6.15
N GLU A 111 7.25 14.33 -6.61
CA GLU A 111 6.25 15.23 -7.19
C GLU A 111 4.95 15.19 -6.38
N SER A 112 4.34 16.35 -6.15
CA SER A 112 3.14 16.49 -5.31
C SER A 112 2.02 17.16 -6.09
N PHE A 113 0.82 16.59 -6.00
CA PHE A 113 -0.36 17.06 -6.71
C PHE A 113 -1.52 17.31 -5.77
N GLY A 114 -2.20 18.44 -5.98
CA GLY A 114 -3.52 18.63 -5.39
C GLY A 114 -4.49 17.58 -5.92
N ILE A 115 -5.19 16.94 -5.01
CA ILE A 115 -6.22 15.96 -5.32
C ILE A 115 -7.56 16.38 -4.71
N SER A 116 -8.64 15.86 -5.29
CA SER A 116 -9.97 15.95 -4.69
C SER A 116 -10.73 14.65 -4.80
N TRP A 117 -11.70 14.46 -3.91
CA TRP A 117 -12.60 13.32 -3.89
C TRP A 117 -14.03 13.79 -4.06
N ASN A 118 -14.84 13.02 -4.79
CA ASN A 118 -16.29 13.23 -4.76
C ASN A 118 -16.99 12.32 -3.74
N ALA A 119 -18.27 12.60 -3.49
CA ALA A 119 -19.15 11.80 -2.64
C ALA A 119 -19.29 10.31 -3.05
N LYS A 120 -18.75 9.90 -4.21
CA LYS A 120 -18.68 8.51 -4.67
C LYS A 120 -17.30 7.88 -4.46
N ASN A 121 -16.42 8.48 -3.65
CA ASN A 121 -15.03 8.06 -3.42
C ASN A 121 -14.19 7.99 -4.70
N ARG A 122 -14.50 8.82 -5.71
CA ARG A 122 -13.66 8.91 -6.90
C ARG A 122 -12.62 10.00 -6.69
N LEU A 123 -11.37 9.65 -6.95
CA LEU A 123 -10.24 10.55 -6.94
C LEU A 123 -10.26 11.43 -8.19
N PHE A 124 -9.74 12.64 -8.08
CA PHE A 124 -9.33 13.52 -9.15
C PHE A 124 -7.94 14.06 -8.82
N ILE A 125 -7.05 14.19 -9.80
CA ILE A 125 -5.68 14.70 -9.63
C ILE A 125 -5.57 15.93 -10.53
N ASN A 126 -5.25 17.09 -9.96
CA ASN A 126 -5.06 18.32 -10.72
C ASN A 126 -3.82 18.21 -11.60
N GLY A 127 -3.87 18.73 -12.83
CA GLY A 127 -2.75 18.69 -13.78
C GLY A 127 -2.59 17.37 -14.54
N TYR A 128 -3.19 16.27 -14.08
CA TYR A 128 -3.09 14.96 -14.71
C TYR A 128 -4.43 14.51 -15.27
N ARG A 129 -4.39 13.78 -16.40
CA ARG A 129 -5.58 13.06 -16.86
C ARG A 129 -5.72 11.77 -16.07
N LEU A 130 -6.47 11.81 -14.97
CA LEU A 130 -6.83 10.60 -14.24
C LEU A 130 -7.71 9.70 -15.13
N LEU A 131 -7.30 8.45 -15.31
CA LEU A 131 -8.08 7.47 -16.06
C LEU A 131 -9.15 6.83 -15.19
N LYS A 132 -8.82 6.52 -13.93
CA LYS A 132 -9.70 5.92 -12.92
C LYS A 132 -9.00 5.98 -11.56
N GLY A 133 -9.72 6.25 -10.47
CA GLY A 133 -9.13 6.15 -9.14
C GLY A 133 -10.17 6.26 -8.04
N GLY A 134 -9.95 5.59 -6.91
CA GLY A 134 -10.85 5.67 -5.77
C GLY A 134 -10.46 4.78 -4.59
N ILE A 135 -11.16 5.00 -3.48
CA ILE A 135 -11.08 4.17 -2.28
C ILE A 135 -12.24 3.18 -2.30
N ASN A 136 -11.96 1.91 -2.01
CA ASN A 136 -12.99 0.92 -1.77
C ASN A 136 -13.50 1.04 -0.33
N PRO A 137 -14.74 1.53 -0.11
CA PRO A 137 -15.25 1.81 1.23
C PRO A 137 -15.48 0.53 2.05
N ARG A 138 -15.37 -0.67 1.44
CA ARG A 138 -15.54 -1.93 2.16
C ARG A 138 -14.29 -2.40 2.88
N ASN A 139 -13.10 -1.99 2.41
CA ASN A 139 -11.84 -2.52 2.91
C ASN A 139 -10.69 -1.49 2.94
N GLY A 140 -10.95 -0.23 2.62
CA GLY A 140 -9.95 0.84 2.66
C GLY A 140 -8.88 0.76 1.58
N LEU A 141 -8.98 -0.18 0.63
CA LEU A 141 -8.00 -0.28 -0.44
C LEU A 141 -8.17 0.86 -1.44
N VAL A 142 -7.05 1.49 -1.79
CA VAL A 142 -6.99 2.57 -2.78
C VAL A 142 -6.38 2.01 -4.05
N SER A 143 -6.92 2.41 -5.19
CA SER A 143 -6.36 2.05 -6.49
C SER A 143 -6.69 3.11 -7.52
N GLY A 144 -5.82 3.27 -8.51
CA GLY A 144 -6.10 4.11 -9.66
C GLY A 144 -5.04 4.06 -10.73
N ALA A 145 -5.21 4.90 -11.72
CA ALA A 145 -4.28 5.12 -12.81
C ALA A 145 -4.41 6.54 -13.35
N PHE A 146 -3.29 7.13 -13.71
CA PHE A 146 -3.21 8.44 -14.35
C PHE A 146 -2.28 8.38 -15.57
N ILE A 147 -2.44 9.36 -16.46
CA ILE A 147 -1.51 9.61 -17.57
C ILE A 147 -0.68 10.82 -17.21
N ASP A 148 0.62 10.65 -17.23
CA ASP A 148 1.60 11.72 -17.14
C ASP A 148 1.46 12.64 -18.37
N PRO A 149 1.22 13.96 -18.19
CA PRO A 149 1.01 14.87 -19.30
C PRO A 149 2.29 15.13 -20.11
N GLU A 150 3.48 14.98 -19.51
CA GLU A 150 4.75 15.24 -20.18
C GLU A 150 5.20 14.04 -21.01
N THR A 151 5.14 12.85 -20.43
CA THR A 151 5.63 11.62 -21.08
C THR A 151 4.53 10.85 -21.82
N GLY A 152 3.26 11.15 -21.55
CA GLY A 152 2.11 10.37 -22.03
C GLY A 152 2.01 8.97 -21.43
N GLN A 153 2.90 8.59 -20.51
CA GLN A 153 2.94 7.26 -19.93
C GLN A 153 1.85 7.06 -18.89
N LYS A 154 1.34 5.83 -18.83
CA LYS A 154 0.34 5.44 -17.84
C LYS A 154 1.02 4.92 -16.58
N ALA A 155 0.73 5.54 -15.45
CA ALA A 155 1.07 5.03 -14.13
C ALA A 155 -0.15 4.37 -13.49
N ILE A 156 0.03 3.18 -12.91
CA ILE A 156 -0.99 2.46 -12.12
C ILE A 156 -0.53 2.48 -10.68
N PHE A 157 -1.44 2.83 -9.76
CA PHE A 157 -1.12 2.89 -8.35
C PHE A 157 -2.14 2.12 -7.49
N GLY A 158 -1.67 1.69 -6.33
CA GLY A 158 -2.46 1.00 -5.33
C GLY A 158 -1.90 1.18 -3.94
N GLY A 159 -2.78 1.21 -2.94
CA GLY A 159 -2.40 1.45 -1.55
C GLY A 159 -3.50 1.05 -0.57
N ALA A 160 -3.30 1.41 0.68
CA ALA A 160 -4.26 1.19 1.75
C ALA A 160 -4.43 2.46 2.58
N LEU A 161 -5.68 2.75 2.93
CA LEU A 161 -6.03 3.79 3.87
C LEU A 161 -5.62 3.38 5.29
N LEU A 162 -4.83 4.23 5.93
CA LEU A 162 -4.41 4.14 7.31
C LEU A 162 -5.29 5.09 8.14
N GLN A 163 -6.44 4.58 8.61
CA GLN A 163 -7.51 5.42 9.19
C GLN A 163 -7.08 6.21 10.43
N LYS A 164 -6.20 5.66 11.28
CA LYS A 164 -5.70 6.38 12.47
C LYS A 164 -4.87 7.61 12.11
N GLN A 165 -4.12 7.53 11.02
CA GLN A 165 -3.23 8.58 10.54
C GLN A 165 -3.89 9.51 9.51
N GLY A 166 -5.09 9.17 9.03
CA GLY A 166 -5.77 9.95 8.01
C GLY A 166 -5.03 10.01 6.67
N MET A 167 -4.24 8.98 6.32
CA MET A 167 -3.41 8.97 5.12
C MET A 167 -3.53 7.66 4.31
N VAL A 168 -3.11 7.66 3.05
CA VAL A 168 -2.93 6.47 2.22
C VAL A 168 -1.46 6.24 1.96
N GLY A 169 -0.96 5.07 2.32
CA GLY A 169 0.34 4.58 1.86
C GLY A 169 0.18 3.58 0.72
N GLY A 170 1.07 3.61 -0.27
CA GLY A 170 1.03 2.63 -1.36
C GLY A 170 2.21 2.67 -2.30
N ARG A 171 2.02 2.10 -3.49
CA ARG A 171 3.00 2.10 -4.58
C ARG A 171 2.35 2.39 -5.92
N PHE A 172 3.18 2.88 -6.84
CA PHE A 172 2.83 2.98 -8.26
C PHE A 172 3.83 2.19 -9.12
N VAL A 173 3.39 1.89 -10.34
CA VAL A 173 4.18 1.29 -11.40
C VAL A 173 3.93 2.07 -12.69
N ARG A 174 5.01 2.51 -13.36
CA ARG A 174 5.00 3.23 -14.64
C ARG A 174 6.08 2.62 -15.53
N GLY A 175 5.68 1.85 -16.55
CA GLY A 175 6.66 1.11 -17.36
C GLY A 175 7.49 0.14 -16.51
N GLU A 176 8.82 0.34 -16.47
CA GLU A 176 9.76 -0.41 -15.63
C GLU A 176 10.04 0.25 -14.28
N GLU A 177 9.51 1.45 -14.06
CA GLU A 177 9.70 2.21 -12.83
C GLU A 177 8.64 1.87 -11.80
N THR A 178 9.05 1.89 -10.54
CA THR A 178 8.17 1.71 -9.40
C THR A 178 8.53 2.70 -8.33
N GLY A 179 7.52 3.26 -7.68
CA GLY A 179 7.74 4.16 -6.55
C GLY A 179 6.66 4.02 -5.51
N GLN A 180 6.69 4.90 -4.53
CA GLN A 180 5.72 4.98 -3.44
C GLN A 180 4.70 6.06 -3.75
N ILE A 181 3.49 5.89 -3.22
CA ILE A 181 2.51 6.96 -3.15
C ILE A 181 2.24 7.27 -1.68
N LEU A 182 2.06 8.54 -1.39
CA LEU A 182 1.51 9.04 -0.14
C LEU A 182 0.32 9.93 -0.49
N ILE A 183 -0.82 9.72 0.16
CA ILE A 183 -1.96 10.63 0.06
C ILE A 183 -2.33 11.13 1.44
N GLU A 184 -2.36 12.44 1.61
CA GLU A 184 -2.68 13.10 2.86
C GLU A 184 -3.84 14.09 2.68
N ALA A 185 -4.62 14.29 3.73
CA ALA A 185 -5.64 15.31 3.81
C ALA A 185 -5.01 16.71 3.76
N ASN A 186 -5.67 17.65 3.08
CA ASN A 186 -5.43 19.08 3.30
C ASN A 186 -6.47 19.55 4.32
N ASP A 187 -6.15 19.44 5.60
CA ASP A 187 -6.93 19.99 6.72
C ASP A 187 -6.11 21.05 7.47
#